data_AF-A0A0V0R9W1-F1
#
_entry.id   AF-A0A0V0R9W1-F1
#
_cell.length_a   1.000
_cell.length_b   1.000
_cell.length_c   1.000
_cell.angle_alpha   90.00
_cell.angle_beta   90.00
_cell.angle_gamma   90.00
#
_symmetry.space_group_name_H-M   'P 1'
#
loop_
_entity.id
_entity.type
_entity.pdbx_description
1 polymer ?
#
loop_
_entity_poly.entity_id
_entity_poly.type
_entity_poly.pdbx_seq_one_letter_code
_entity_poly.pdbx_strand_id
1 'polypeptide(L)' 'MKNPIVMPRKHPVTRLVIRSTHNDVGHLGVNSTRAELGRRFFIPKCISTVKHEIYKCK' A
#
# COMPACT_ATOMS: atom_id res chain seq x y z
N MET A 1 6.36 11.99 -9.99
CA MET A 1 6.22 12.66 -8.67
C MET A 1 7.55 13.25 -8.28
N LYS A 2 7.61 14.56 -7.97
CA LYS A 2 8.76 15.14 -7.28
C LYS A 2 8.54 14.87 -5.77
N ASN A 3 9.32 13.96 -5.20
CA ASN A 3 9.43 13.63 -3.77
C ASN A 3 8.23 12.88 -3.15
N PRO A 4 8.17 11.54 -3.27
CA PRO A 4 7.16 10.75 -2.55
C PRO A 4 7.37 10.77 -1.03
N ILE A 5 6.28 10.65 -0.27
CA ILE A 5 6.34 10.50 1.18
C ILE A 5 6.88 9.10 1.48
N VAL A 6 8.04 9.02 2.12
CA VAL A 6 8.65 7.75 2.49
C VAL A 6 7.91 7.19 3.70
N MET A 7 7.41 5.97 3.57
CA MET A 7 6.79 5.25 4.67
C MET A 7 7.60 4.00 5.05
N PRO A 8 7.92 3.81 6.33
CA PRO A 8 8.68 2.64 6.78
C PRO A 8 7.88 1.35 6.56
N ARG A 9 8.55 0.30 6.08
CA ARG A 9 7.92 -0.97 5.74
C ARG A 9 7.15 -1.62 6.91
N LYS A 10 7.76 -1.63 8.10
CA LYS A 10 7.23 -2.31 9.30
C LYS A 10 6.67 -1.27 10.28
N HIS A 11 5.61 -0.57 9.87
CA HIS A 11 5.02 0.47 10.70
C HIS A 11 3.48 0.38 10.68
N PRO A 12 2.79 0.57 11.82
CA PRO A 12 1.33 0.48 11.88
C PRO A 12 0.63 1.41 10.88
N VAL A 13 1.10 2.65 10.73
CA VAL A 13 0.53 3.62 9.77
C VAL A 13 0.65 3.11 8.33
N THR A 14 1.78 2.52 7.94
CA THR A 14 1.96 1.94 6.61
C THR A 14 0.91 0.86 6.34
N ARG A 15 0.59 0.02 7.33
CA ARG A 15 -0.45 -1.01 7.19
C ARG A 15 -1.84 -0.39 7.04
N LEU A 16 -2.16 0.63 7.84
CA LEU A 16 -3.43 1.34 7.75
C LEU A 16 -3.63 1.98 6.39
N VAL A 17 -2.62 2.68 5.88
CA VAL A 17 -2.65 3.31 4.56
C VAL A 17 -2.81 2.27 3.45
N ILE A 18 -2.11 1.13 3.51
CA ILE A 18 -2.28 0.04 2.54
C ILE A 18 -3.72 -0.49 2.56
N ARG A 19 -4.30 -0.72 3.73
CA ARG A 19 -5.68 -1.24 3.86
C ARG A 19 -6.71 -0.23 3.38
N SER A 20 -6.56 1.05 3.73
CA SER A 20 -7.42 2.12 3.21
C SER A 20 -7.34 2.16 1.70
N THR A 21 -6.13 2.17 1.14
CA THR A 21 -5.94 2.22 -0.32
C THR A 21 -6.55 0.98 -1.00
N HIS A 22 -6.44 -0.21 -0.40
CA HIS A 22 -7.06 -1.42 -0.90
C HIS A 22 -8.60 -1.33 -0.93
N ASN A 23 -9.20 -0.71 0.08
CA ASN A 23 -10.64 -0.43 0.11
C ASN A 23 -11.02 0.62 -0.94
N ASP A 24 -10.23 1.68 -1.10
CA ASP A 24 -10.47 2.77 -2.05
C ASP A 24 -10.43 2.29 -3.50
N VAL A 25 -9.56 1.31 -3.81
CA VAL A 25 -9.53 0.65 -5.13
C VAL A 25 -10.58 -0.47 -5.27
N GLY A 26 -11.48 -0.67 -4.31
CA GLY A 26 -12.56 -1.65 -4.40
C GLY A 26 -12.11 -3.10 -4.23
N HIS A 27 -11.23 -3.37 -3.27
CA HIS A 27 -10.69 -4.71 -2.97
C HIS A 27 -9.92 -5.37 -4.12
N LEU A 28 -9.41 -4.57 -5.07
CA LEU A 28 -8.57 -5.07 -6.14
C LEU A 28 -7.21 -5.56 -5.64
N GLY A 29 -6.55 -6.38 -6.46
CA GLY A 29 -5.30 -7.05 -6.12
C GLY A 29 -4.08 -6.14 -5.90
N VAL A 30 -2.93 -6.78 -5.70
CA VAL A 30 -1.65 -6.13 -5.34
C VAL A 30 -1.27 -5.02 -6.31
N ASN A 31 -1.46 -5.23 -7.62
CA ASN A 31 -1.03 -4.27 -8.64
C ASN A 31 -1.84 -2.98 -8.61
N SER A 32 -3.17 -3.06 -8.46
CA SER A 32 -4.05 -1.90 -8.36
C SER A 32 -3.77 -1.11 -7.09
N THR A 33 -3.69 -1.80 -5.95
CA THR A 33 -3.37 -1.18 -4.65
C THR A 33 -1.99 -0.51 -4.68
N ARG A 34 -0.97 -1.16 -5.27
CA ARG A 34 0.37 -0.58 -5.42
C ARG A 34 0.38 0.64 -6.34
N ALA A 35 -0.35 0.59 -7.45
CA ALA A 35 -0.42 1.70 -8.40
C ALA A 35 -0.99 2.96 -7.71
N GLU A 36 -2.05 2.80 -6.92
CA GLU A 36 -2.64 3.90 -6.17
C GLU A 36 -1.71 4.43 -5.08
N LEU A 37 -1.10 3.54 -4.27
CA LEU A 37 -0.09 3.93 -3.28
C LEU A 37 1.07 4.73 -3.90
N GLY A 38 1.54 4.31 -5.08
CA GLY A 38 2.65 4.93 -5.80
C GLY A 38 2.38 6.36 -6.27
N ARG A 39 1.12 6.84 -6.23
CA ARG A 39 0.77 8.23 -6.52
C ARG A 39 1.17 9.21 -5.42
N ARG A 40 1.50 8.74 -4.21
CA ARG A 40 1.84 9.58 -3.05
C ARG A 40 2.99 9.06 -2.19
N PHE A 41 3.19 7.74 -2.15
CA PHE A 41 4.06 7.10 -1.16
C PHE A 41 5.19 6.29 -1.81
N PHE A 42 6.33 6.25 -1.10
CA PHE A 42 7.39 5.28 -1.34
C PHE A 42 7.50 4.35 -0.13
N ILE A 43 7.18 3.07 -0.33
CA ILE A 43 7.26 2.04 0.70
C ILE A 43 8.35 1.03 0.31
N PRO A 44 9.42 0.84 1.11
CA PRO A 44 10.41 -0.19 0.85
C PRO A 44 9.77 -1.59 0.77
N LYS A 45 10.12 -2.35 -0.27
CA LYS A 45 9.53 -3.66 -0.57
C LYS A 45 7.99 -3.61 -0.68
N CYS A 46 7.44 -2.52 -1.25
CA CYS A 46 6.01 -2.23 -1.37
C CYS A 46 5.16 -3.45 -1.77
N ILE A 47 5.53 -4.15 -2.86
CA ILE A 47 4.79 -5.33 -3.34
C ILE A 47 4.61 -6.39 -2.23
N SER A 48 5.70 -6.75 -1.54
CA SER A 48 5.64 -7.76 -0.46
C SER A 48 4.78 -7.30 0.72
N THR A 49 4.81 -6.00 1.02
CA THR A 49 4.08 -5.40 2.14
C THR A 49 2.59 -5.31 1.82
N VAL A 50 2.24 -4.86 0.60
CA VAL A 50 0.87 -4.83 0.08
C VAL A 50 0.29 -6.23 0.05
N LYS A 51 1.00 -7.19 -0.56
CA LYS A 51 0.57 -8.60 -0.60
C LYS A 51 0.25 -9.15 0.79
N HIS A 52 1.14 -8.92 1.76
CA HIS A 52 0.94 -9.39 3.14
C HIS A 52 -0.29 -8.79 3.82
N GLU A 53 -0.63 -7.53 3.54
CA GLU A 53 -1.80 -6.87 4.16
C GLU A 53 -3.10 -7.21 3.45
N ILE A 54 -3.15 -7.22 2.11
CA ILE A 54 -4.39 -7.48 1.38
C ILE A 54 -4.80 -8.95 1.39
N TYR A 55 -3.86 -9.89 1.59
CA TYR A 55 -4.17 -11.32 1.76
C TYR A 55 -4.93 -11.61 3.06
N LYS A 56 -5.05 -10.62 3.96
CA LYS A 56 -5.89 -10.67 5.17
C LYS A 56 -7.30 -10.11 4.92
N CYS A 57 -7.57 -9.57 3.72
CA CYS A 57 -8.90 -9.13 3.34
C CYS A 57 -9.83 -10.35 3.26
N LYS A 58 -11.05 -10.20 3.79
CA LYS A 58 -12.11 -11.21 3.70
C LYS A 58 -12.93 -10.98 2.43
#